data_AF-A0A8X7PQV5-F1
#
_entry.id   AF-A0A8X7PQV5-F1
#
_cell.length_a   1.000
_cell.length_b   1.000
_cell.length_c   1.000
_cell.angle_alpha   90.00
_cell.angle_beta   90.00
_cell.angle_gamma   90.00
#
_symmetry.space_group_name_H-M   'P 1'
#
loop_
_entity.id
_entity.type
_entity.pdbx_description
1 polymer ?
#
loop_
_entity_poly.entity_id
_entity_poly.type
_entity_poly.pdbx_seq_one_letter_code
_entity_poly.pdbx_strand_id
1 'polypeptide(L)'
;MVSPPATSSPLGALTTGGPGIVDASKRPPTDGSKKRKRTRAFVFDDHDSSSPMPEDCARFLHSFRLSSSSMPDVEDLSFVQERSRARTRLLAEERERSSAAFLSLKALEESSSKLDVENRGLRTEVDCIKGDIAERDFREKELLSQKSVLEAEVAQLKPSRAELVESERRHFESAMSARFGGFVEKVRRYLSDRDVVRPQVLIESQLSGVVSCLKLFIDEGIPIPAEKLAENERALSVQTAALDQMEVNDLELSDLPYFFLDDGLTID
;
A
#
# COMPACT_ATOMS: atom_id res chain seq x y z
N MET A 1 36.91 -13.00 2.56
CA MET A 1 35.83 -13.83 3.13
C MET A 1 34.96 -12.94 4.00
N VAL A 2 33.82 -12.48 3.48
CA VAL A 2 32.73 -11.87 4.25
C VAL A 2 31.44 -12.22 3.51
N SER A 3 30.56 -12.99 4.16
CA SER A 3 29.26 -13.42 3.62
C SER A 3 28.20 -12.34 3.85
N PRO A 4 27.29 -12.08 2.89
CA PRO A 4 26.13 -11.24 3.12
C PRO A 4 24.94 -12.03 3.72
N PRO A 5 24.03 -11.38 4.46
CA PRO A 5 22.87 -12.03 5.05
C PRO A 5 21.76 -12.30 4.03
N ALA A 6 21.06 -13.42 4.21
CA ALA A 6 19.90 -13.82 3.43
C ALA A 6 18.66 -13.01 3.83
N THR A 7 18.01 -12.40 2.84
CA THR A 7 16.70 -11.74 2.99
C THR A 7 15.61 -12.62 2.38
N SER A 8 14.62 -12.99 3.19
CA SER A 8 13.40 -13.70 2.79
C SER A 8 12.33 -12.73 2.29
N SER A 9 11.60 -13.13 1.24
CA SER A 9 10.46 -12.40 0.68
C SER A 9 9.17 -12.57 1.53
N PRO A 10 8.25 -11.59 1.53
CA PRO A 10 6.95 -11.70 2.20
C PRO A 10 5.83 -12.05 1.22
N LEU A 11 4.92 -12.93 1.64
CA LEU A 11 3.59 -13.12 1.05
C LEU A 11 2.61 -13.56 2.13
N GLY A 12 1.41 -12.97 2.13
CA GLY A 12 0.21 -13.59 2.71
C GLY A 12 -0.31 -12.99 4.01
N ALA A 13 -1.29 -12.09 3.87
CA ALA A 13 -2.21 -11.67 4.92
C ALA A 13 -3.10 -12.83 5.38
N LEU A 14 -3.42 -12.88 6.68
CA LEU A 14 -4.67 -13.42 7.23
C LEU A 14 -4.84 -12.87 8.65
N THR A 15 -5.65 -11.81 8.78
CA THR A 15 -6.01 -11.18 10.04
C THR A 15 -7.20 -11.90 10.68
N THR A 16 -7.05 -12.15 11.97
CA THR A 16 -8.02 -12.70 12.92
C THR A 16 -9.31 -11.89 13.03
N GLY A 17 -10.44 -12.58 13.14
CA GLY A 17 -11.76 -12.01 13.32
C GLY A 17 -12.20 -11.82 14.78
N GLY A 18 -12.93 -10.71 14.99
CA GLY A 18 -14.09 -10.56 15.87
C GLY A 18 -13.84 -10.01 17.29
N PRO A 19 -14.84 -9.35 17.93
CA PRO A 19 -16.26 -9.20 17.51
C PRO A 19 -16.83 -7.76 17.58
N GLY A 20 -17.92 -7.49 16.84
CA GLY A 20 -18.94 -6.53 17.30
C GLY A 20 -19.69 -5.67 16.28
N ILE A 21 -20.91 -6.12 15.93
CA ILE A 21 -22.16 -5.34 15.79
C ILE A 21 -22.62 -4.84 14.40
N VAL A 22 -23.50 -5.67 13.81
CA VAL A 22 -24.84 -5.42 13.22
C VAL A 22 -25.06 -4.35 12.14
N ASP A 23 -25.16 -4.87 10.91
CA ASP A 23 -26.13 -4.68 9.82
C ASP A 23 -27.22 -3.58 9.88
N ALA A 24 -27.33 -2.79 8.81
CA ALA A 24 -28.61 -2.43 8.19
C ALA A 24 -28.41 -1.78 6.79
N SER A 25 -28.91 -2.46 5.76
CA SER A 25 -29.10 -1.94 4.41
C SER A 25 -30.58 -1.62 4.13
N LYS A 26 -30.79 -0.67 3.19
CA LYS A 26 -32.01 -0.23 2.48
C LYS A 26 -32.77 1.01 3.00
N ARG A 27 -32.81 2.04 2.13
CA ARG A 27 -33.83 3.12 2.03
C ARG A 27 -35.17 2.56 1.47
N PRO A 28 -36.26 3.33 1.17
CA PRO A 28 -36.61 4.78 1.32
C PRO A 28 -38.09 4.96 1.84
N PRO A 29 -38.92 5.99 1.51
CA PRO A 29 -38.74 7.40 1.09
C PRO A 29 -39.54 8.40 1.98
N THR A 30 -39.35 9.72 1.79
CA THR A 30 -40.37 10.81 1.73
C THR A 30 -39.66 12.16 1.85
N ASP A 31 -39.57 12.94 0.78
CA ASP A 31 -40.56 13.89 0.24
C ASP A 31 -40.60 15.22 1.01
N GLY A 32 -40.64 16.31 0.24
CA GLY A 32 -40.02 17.58 0.59
C GLY A 32 -40.71 18.44 1.67
N SER A 33 -39.96 19.39 2.22
CA SER A 33 -40.53 20.65 2.69
C SER A 33 -39.54 21.80 2.55
N LYS A 34 -39.92 22.77 1.71
CA LYS A 34 -39.29 24.08 1.56
C LYS A 34 -39.81 25.02 2.65
N LYS A 35 -38.91 25.86 3.16
CA LYS A 35 -39.12 27.23 3.69
C LYS A 35 -40.06 27.41 4.89
N ARG A 36 -39.49 27.86 6.01
CA ARG A 36 -39.63 29.25 6.52
C ARG A 36 -38.84 29.41 7.82
N LYS A 37 -37.87 30.34 7.81
CA LYS A 37 -37.18 30.79 9.02
C LYS A 37 -38.18 31.55 9.89
N ARG A 38 -38.16 31.22 11.18
CA ARG A 38 -38.91 31.83 12.28
C ARG A 38 -38.87 33.35 12.23
N THR A 39 -40.04 33.95 12.09
CA THR A 39 -40.39 35.27 12.61
C THR A 39 -40.44 35.18 14.14
N ARG A 40 -39.72 36.06 14.84
CA ARG A 40 -40.11 36.47 16.19
C ARG A 40 -40.06 38.00 16.22
N ALA A 41 -41.24 38.57 15.97
CA ALA A 41 -41.53 39.97 16.18
C ALA A 41 -41.45 40.28 17.68
N PHE A 42 -41.00 41.49 18.00
CA PHE A 42 -41.26 42.13 19.27
C PHE A 42 -42.78 42.20 19.49
N VAL A 43 -43.25 41.65 20.61
CA VAL A 43 -44.52 42.00 21.23
C VAL A 43 -44.22 42.10 22.72
N PHE A 44 -44.09 43.32 23.21
CA PHE A 44 -44.35 43.60 24.62
C PHE A 44 -45.85 43.85 24.71
N ASP A 45 -46.56 42.89 25.29
CA ASP A 45 -47.86 43.13 25.89
C ASP A 45 -47.62 43.92 27.17
N ASP A 46 -47.93 45.21 27.16
CA ASP A 46 -48.42 45.93 28.33
C ASP A 46 -49.71 46.64 27.90
N HIS A 47 -50.80 45.90 28.05
CA HIS A 47 -52.14 46.46 28.06
C HIS A 47 -52.34 47.20 29.38
N ASP A 48 -52.18 48.52 29.35
CA ASP A 48 -53.04 49.44 30.10
C ASP A 48 -53.16 50.76 29.31
N SER A 49 -53.92 50.67 28.22
CA SER A 49 -54.35 51.78 27.40
C SER A 49 -55.38 52.62 28.16
N SER A 50 -54.92 53.50 29.06
CA SER A 50 -55.69 54.65 29.54
C SER A 50 -54.82 55.91 29.57
N SER A 51 -54.18 56.23 28.44
CA SER A 51 -53.67 57.59 28.22
C SER A 51 -54.87 58.50 27.91
N PRO A 52 -55.15 59.54 28.72
CA PRO A 52 -56.26 60.45 28.47
C PRO A 52 -56.11 61.14 27.11
N MET A 53 -57.21 61.23 26.36
CA MET A 53 -57.25 61.97 25.09
C MET A 53 -56.88 63.45 25.35
N PRO A 54 -56.33 64.18 24.36
CA PRO A 54 -56.05 65.61 24.49
C PRO A 54 -57.27 66.43 25.00
N GLU A 55 -58.49 66.01 24.65
CA GLU A 55 -59.75 66.57 25.15
C GLU A 55 -60.02 66.35 26.66
N ASP A 56 -59.37 65.38 27.31
CA ASP A 56 -59.48 65.12 28.76
C ASP A 56 -58.44 65.92 29.56
N CYS A 57 -57.25 66.19 29.00
CA CYS A 57 -56.27 67.11 29.59
C CYS A 57 -56.76 68.58 29.55
N ALA A 58 -57.50 68.97 28.50
CA ALA A 58 -58.12 70.29 28.42
C ALA A 58 -59.25 70.48 29.46
N ARG A 59 -60.01 69.42 29.77
CA ARG A 59 -61.05 69.43 30.82
C ARG A 59 -60.47 69.47 32.24
N PHE A 60 -59.33 68.83 32.48
CA PHE A 60 -58.61 68.89 33.77
C PHE A 60 -58.00 70.29 34.04
N LEU A 61 -57.52 70.98 33.01
CA LEU A 61 -57.02 72.35 33.14
C LEU A 61 -58.14 73.40 33.23
N HIS A 62 -59.32 73.12 32.68
CA HIS A 62 -60.49 73.99 32.83
C HIS A 62 -61.16 73.88 34.21
N SER A 63 -61.12 72.71 34.86
CA SER A 63 -61.68 72.53 36.21
C SER A 63 -60.79 73.10 37.32
N PHE A 64 -59.47 73.21 37.10
CA PHE A 64 -58.54 73.83 38.06
C PHE A 64 -58.55 75.38 38.03
N ARG A 65 -59.04 75.99 36.94
CA ARG A 65 -59.04 77.45 36.76
C ARG A 65 -60.29 78.18 37.27
N LEU A 66 -61.33 77.46 37.67
CA LEU A 66 -62.60 78.05 38.12
C LEU A 66 -62.84 77.89 39.63
N SER A 67 -61.85 77.47 40.41
CA SER A 67 -61.98 77.39 41.86
C SER A 67 -60.65 77.68 42.55
N SER A 68 -60.64 78.77 43.31
CA SER A 68 -59.58 79.25 44.21
C SER A 68 -58.56 80.23 43.63
N SER A 69 -58.74 81.46 44.09
CA SER A 69 -57.90 82.64 44.00
C SER A 69 -56.49 82.47 44.57
N SER A 70 -55.57 83.28 44.03
CA SER A 70 -54.19 83.53 44.48
C SER A 70 -53.14 82.53 43.97
N MET A 71 -52.48 82.90 42.87
CA MET A 71 -51.11 82.51 42.57
C MET A 71 -50.25 83.78 42.64
N PRO A 72 -49.14 83.80 43.40
CA PRO A 72 -48.28 84.97 43.51
C PRO A 72 -47.54 85.25 42.19
N ASP A 73 -47.25 86.53 41.97
CA ASP A 73 -46.50 87.03 40.81
C ASP A 73 -45.11 86.39 40.73
N VAL A 74 -44.82 85.82 39.57
CA VAL A 74 -43.54 85.17 39.26
C VAL A 74 -42.63 86.19 38.56
N GLU A 75 -42.02 87.07 39.35
CA GLU A 75 -40.78 87.73 38.95
C GLU A 75 -39.61 86.85 39.42
N ASP A 76 -39.13 85.94 38.57
CA ASP A 76 -37.68 85.65 38.48
C ASP A 76 -37.31 84.93 37.18
N LEU A 77 -36.60 85.65 36.31
CA LEU A 77 -36.21 85.26 34.94
C LEU A 77 -34.95 84.38 34.92
N SER A 78 -35.00 83.18 35.51
CA SER A 78 -33.92 82.18 35.38
C SER A 78 -34.27 81.00 34.46
N PHE A 79 -35.57 80.75 34.23
CA PHE A 79 -36.07 79.63 33.43
C PHE A 79 -35.76 79.72 31.92
N VAL A 80 -35.62 80.93 31.36
CA VAL A 80 -35.33 81.10 29.93
C VAL A 80 -33.88 80.71 29.61
N GLN A 81 -32.95 80.99 30.53
CA GLN A 81 -31.54 80.65 30.36
C GLN A 81 -31.27 79.15 30.59
N GLU A 82 -31.95 78.53 31.56
CA GLU A 82 -31.81 77.10 31.82
C GLU A 82 -32.49 76.25 30.75
N ARG A 83 -33.69 76.66 30.29
CA ARG A 83 -34.38 75.99 29.18
C ARG A 83 -33.62 76.15 27.86
N SER A 84 -32.99 77.30 27.61
CA SER A 84 -32.13 77.46 26.43
C SER A 84 -30.86 76.60 26.53
N ARG A 85 -30.19 76.54 27.69
CA ARG A 85 -29.04 75.64 27.92
C ARG A 85 -29.39 74.16 27.79
N ALA A 86 -30.51 73.72 28.38
CA ALA A 86 -30.98 72.34 28.28
C ALA A 86 -31.36 71.97 26.84
N ARG A 87 -32.01 72.89 26.11
CA ARG A 87 -32.36 72.70 24.70
C ARG A 87 -31.13 72.65 23.80
N THR A 88 -30.10 73.48 24.05
CA THR A 88 -28.82 73.37 23.34
C THR A 88 -28.05 72.10 23.65
N ARG A 89 -28.13 71.57 24.89
CA ARG A 89 -27.52 70.27 25.26
C ARG A 89 -28.22 69.11 24.56
N LEU A 90 -29.56 69.09 24.56
CA LEU A 90 -30.33 68.08 23.83
C LEU A 90 -30.03 68.08 22.33
N LEU A 91 -29.98 69.26 21.70
CA LEU A 91 -29.62 69.38 20.28
C LEU A 91 -28.17 68.98 20.01
N ALA A 92 -27.24 69.27 20.93
CA ALA A 92 -25.85 68.84 20.82
C ALA A 92 -25.73 67.31 20.93
N GLU A 93 -26.40 66.69 21.90
CA GLU A 93 -26.43 65.23 22.05
C GLU A 93 -27.17 64.54 20.89
N GLU A 94 -28.26 65.12 20.38
CA GLU A 94 -28.97 64.59 19.20
C GLU A 94 -28.05 64.65 17.98
N ARG A 95 -27.35 65.77 17.77
CA ARG A 95 -26.36 65.93 16.70
C ARG A 95 -25.19 64.96 16.85
N GLU A 96 -24.72 64.72 18.07
CA GLU A 96 -23.67 63.74 18.36
C GLU A 96 -24.15 62.31 18.08
N ARG A 97 -25.35 61.94 18.55
CA ARG A 97 -25.98 60.64 18.27
C ARG A 97 -26.21 60.44 16.77
N SER A 98 -26.69 61.45 16.05
CA SER A 98 -26.84 61.39 14.59
C SER A 98 -25.49 61.26 13.87
N SER A 99 -24.45 61.94 14.36
CA SER A 99 -23.10 61.84 13.80
C SER A 99 -22.49 60.44 14.02
N ALA A 100 -22.67 59.87 15.22
CA ALA A 100 -22.23 58.52 15.54
C ALA A 100 -22.98 57.45 14.73
N ALA A 101 -24.30 57.61 14.55
CA ALA A 101 -25.11 56.72 13.72
C ALA A 101 -24.68 56.77 12.25
N PHE A 102 -24.39 57.96 11.71
CA PHE A 102 -23.88 58.11 10.35
C PHE A 102 -22.52 57.45 10.15
N LEU A 103 -21.58 57.63 11.09
CA LEU A 103 -20.27 56.99 11.04
C LEU A 103 -20.38 55.45 11.13
N SER A 104 -21.28 54.95 11.97
CA SER A 104 -21.56 53.51 12.08
C SER A 104 -22.15 52.94 10.79
N LEU A 105 -23.08 53.65 10.16
CA LEU A 105 -23.68 53.26 8.88
C LEU A 105 -22.63 53.23 7.76
N LYS A 106 -21.73 54.22 7.73
CA LYS A 106 -20.61 54.27 6.78
C LYS A 106 -19.63 53.11 6.99
N ALA A 107 -19.28 52.79 8.24
CA ALA A 107 -18.44 51.64 8.55
C ALA A 107 -19.10 50.29 8.15
N LEU A 108 -20.43 50.19 8.31
CA LEU A 108 -21.19 49.03 7.85
C LEU A 108 -21.20 48.92 6.31
N GLU A 109 -21.36 50.02 5.61
CA GLU A 109 -21.32 50.06 4.13
C GLU A 109 -19.93 49.69 3.60
N GLU A 110 -18.87 50.24 4.20
CA GLU A 110 -17.47 49.91 3.87
C GLU A 110 -17.18 48.42 4.13
N SER A 111 -17.60 47.88 5.28
CA SER A 111 -17.43 46.45 5.60
C SER A 111 -18.24 45.53 4.68
N SER A 112 -19.46 45.93 4.30
CA SER A 112 -20.27 45.21 3.30
C SER A 112 -19.56 45.19 1.94
N SER A 113 -19.05 46.33 1.48
CA SER A 113 -18.35 46.43 0.20
C SER A 113 -17.08 45.55 0.17
N LYS A 114 -16.35 45.48 1.29
CA LYS A 114 -15.16 44.65 1.44
C LYS A 114 -15.51 43.16 1.39
N LEU A 115 -16.58 42.76 2.06
CA LEU A 115 -17.08 41.38 2.05
C LEU A 115 -17.58 40.95 0.66
N ASP A 116 -18.16 41.86 -0.11
CA ASP A 116 -18.56 41.58 -1.49
C ASP A 116 -17.35 41.36 -2.42
N VAL A 117 -16.27 42.14 -2.25
CA VAL A 117 -15.02 41.94 -2.99
C VAL A 117 -14.41 40.58 -2.65
N GLU A 118 -14.33 40.24 -1.36
CA GLU A 118 -13.79 38.96 -0.89
C GLU A 118 -14.61 37.78 -1.41
N ASN A 119 -15.94 37.86 -1.37
CA ASN A 119 -16.82 36.83 -1.93
C ASN A 119 -16.62 36.65 -3.44
N ARG A 120 -16.35 37.71 -4.20
CA ARG A 120 -16.00 37.60 -5.62
C ARG A 120 -14.66 36.89 -5.79
N GLY A 121 -13.66 37.23 -4.98
CA GLY A 121 -12.36 36.57 -4.97
C GLY A 121 -12.45 35.07 -4.66
N LEU A 122 -13.18 34.70 -3.61
CA LEU A 122 -13.39 33.30 -3.24
C LEU A 122 -14.14 32.53 -4.34
N ARG A 123 -15.10 33.15 -5.02
CA ARG A 123 -15.79 32.51 -6.16
C ARG A 123 -14.83 32.22 -7.31
N THR A 124 -13.97 33.18 -7.65
CA THR A 124 -12.96 32.97 -8.69
C THR A 124 -11.96 31.88 -8.31
N GLU A 125 -11.52 31.85 -7.05
CA GLU A 125 -10.60 30.81 -6.55
C GLU A 125 -11.24 29.43 -6.60
N VAL A 126 -12.51 29.31 -6.18
CA VAL A 126 -13.28 28.06 -6.28
C VAL A 126 -13.40 27.59 -7.73
N ASP A 127 -13.64 28.49 -8.67
CA ASP A 127 -13.74 28.13 -10.08
C ASP A 127 -12.39 27.73 -10.70
N CYS A 128 -11.28 28.36 -10.28
CA CYS A 128 -9.92 27.91 -10.62
C CYS A 128 -9.65 26.50 -10.08
N ILE A 129 -9.92 26.26 -8.80
CA ILE A 129 -9.71 24.94 -8.16
C ILE A 129 -10.53 23.85 -8.86
N LYS A 130 -11.78 24.14 -9.26
CA LYS A 130 -12.58 23.18 -10.05
C LYS A 130 -11.93 22.85 -11.39
N GLY A 131 -11.33 23.85 -12.05
CA GLY A 131 -10.55 23.63 -13.28
C GLY A 131 -9.37 22.69 -13.04
N ASP A 132 -8.58 22.97 -12.00
CA ASP A 132 -7.41 22.15 -11.64
C ASP A 132 -7.80 20.70 -11.27
N ILE A 133 -8.93 20.51 -10.59
CA ILE A 133 -9.47 19.17 -10.28
C ILE A 133 -9.82 18.44 -11.58
N ALA A 134 -10.54 19.09 -12.49
CA ALA A 134 -10.93 18.48 -13.76
C ALA A 134 -9.71 18.11 -14.63
N GLU A 135 -8.67 18.94 -14.64
CA GLU A 135 -7.43 18.64 -15.34
C GLU A 135 -6.68 17.46 -14.70
N ARG A 136 -6.59 17.42 -13.36
CA ARG A 136 -5.98 16.30 -12.64
C ARG A 136 -6.74 15.00 -12.94
N ASP A 137 -8.06 15.02 -12.91
CA ASP A 137 -8.90 13.85 -13.21
C ASP A 137 -8.69 13.35 -14.65
N PHE A 138 -8.50 14.27 -15.60
CA PHE A 138 -8.17 13.93 -16.99
C PHE A 138 -6.81 13.23 -17.08
N ARG A 139 -5.77 13.81 -16.48
CA ARG A 139 -4.42 13.24 -16.46
C ARG A 139 -4.37 11.89 -15.75
N GLU A 140 -5.11 11.72 -14.65
CA GLU A 140 -5.20 10.45 -13.94
C GLU A 140 -5.79 9.35 -14.83
N LYS A 141 -6.88 9.65 -15.55
CA LYS A 141 -7.48 8.69 -16.50
C LYS A 141 -6.52 8.31 -17.62
N GLU A 142 -5.76 9.27 -18.14
CA GLU A 142 -4.74 9.01 -19.16
C GLU A 142 -3.64 8.08 -18.62
N LEU A 143 -3.11 8.36 -17.42
CA LEU A 143 -2.08 7.52 -16.79
C LEU A 143 -2.59 6.12 -16.47
N LEU A 144 -3.84 5.99 -16.01
CA LEU A 144 -4.46 4.69 -15.78
C LEU A 144 -4.62 3.90 -17.09
N SER A 145 -4.95 4.57 -18.19
CA SER A 145 -5.00 3.96 -19.52
C SER A 145 -3.60 3.46 -19.94
N GLN A 146 -2.58 4.31 -19.84
CA GLN A 146 -1.19 3.93 -20.17
C GLN A 146 -0.70 2.76 -19.31
N LYS A 147 -0.99 2.79 -18.00
CA LYS A 147 -0.67 1.69 -17.08
C LYS A 147 -1.31 0.37 -17.54
N SER A 148 -2.57 0.39 -17.95
CA SER A 148 -3.26 -0.82 -18.39
C SER A 148 -2.64 -1.44 -19.66
N VAL A 149 -2.18 -0.60 -20.59
CA VAL A 149 -1.47 -1.04 -21.81
C VAL A 149 -0.13 -1.68 -21.45
N LEU A 150 0.67 -1.03 -20.59
CA LEU A 150 1.96 -1.56 -20.16
C LEU A 150 1.81 -2.87 -19.36
N GLU A 151 0.79 -2.97 -18.51
CA GLU A 151 0.51 -4.22 -17.78
C GLU A 151 0.16 -5.36 -18.73
N ALA A 152 -0.60 -5.09 -19.80
CA ALA A 152 -0.91 -6.08 -20.84
C ALA A 152 0.36 -6.49 -21.62
N GLU A 153 1.20 -5.53 -22.00
CA GLU A 153 2.47 -5.81 -22.70
C GLU A 153 3.42 -6.65 -21.84
N VAL A 154 3.58 -6.30 -20.57
CA VAL A 154 4.40 -7.08 -19.62
C VAL A 154 3.83 -8.49 -19.43
N ALA A 155 2.50 -8.62 -19.36
CA ALA A 155 1.84 -9.93 -19.27
C ALA A 155 2.08 -10.79 -20.52
N GLN A 156 2.24 -10.19 -21.70
CA GLN A 156 2.57 -10.90 -22.95
C GLN A 156 4.07 -11.22 -23.08
N LEU A 157 4.95 -10.29 -22.68
CA LEU A 157 6.41 -10.48 -22.78
C LEU A 157 6.93 -11.52 -21.79
N LYS A 158 6.34 -11.62 -20.59
CA LYS A 158 6.73 -12.61 -19.58
C LYS A 158 6.74 -14.07 -20.09
N PRO A 159 5.64 -14.61 -20.65
CA PRO A 159 5.62 -15.96 -21.18
C PRO A 159 6.54 -16.12 -22.39
N SER A 160 6.59 -15.14 -23.30
CA SER A 160 7.49 -15.18 -24.47
C SER A 160 8.97 -15.26 -24.06
N ARG A 161 9.39 -14.46 -23.08
CA ARG A 161 10.76 -14.50 -22.54
C ARG A 161 11.04 -15.83 -21.84
N ALA A 162 10.10 -16.34 -21.05
CA ALA A 162 10.27 -17.62 -20.37
C ALA A 162 10.38 -18.77 -21.39
N GLU A 163 9.58 -18.75 -22.46
CA GLU A 163 9.63 -19.73 -23.54
C GLU A 163 10.96 -19.66 -24.30
N LEU A 164 11.46 -18.46 -24.60
CA LEU A 164 12.76 -18.28 -25.26
C LEU A 164 13.88 -18.88 -24.40
N VAL A 165 13.99 -18.48 -23.13
CA VAL A 165 15.02 -19.00 -22.21
C VAL A 165 14.94 -20.52 -22.09
N GLU A 166 13.73 -21.07 -21.99
CA GLU A 166 13.52 -22.51 -21.86
C GLU A 166 13.82 -23.26 -23.16
N SER A 167 13.62 -22.63 -24.32
CA SER A 167 13.99 -23.21 -25.62
C SER A 167 15.51 -23.18 -25.84
N GLU A 168 16.20 -22.10 -25.47
CA GLU A 168 17.67 -22.01 -25.47
C GLU A 168 18.29 -23.04 -24.52
N ARG A 169 17.75 -23.17 -23.30
CA ARG A 169 18.18 -24.19 -22.33
C ARG A 169 18.07 -25.59 -22.92
N ARG A 170 16.91 -25.93 -23.49
CA ARG A 170 16.68 -27.24 -24.14
C ARG A 170 17.61 -27.47 -25.32
N HIS A 171 17.86 -26.44 -26.13
CA HIS A 171 18.80 -26.51 -27.25
C HIS A 171 20.22 -26.81 -26.75
N PHE A 172 20.69 -26.09 -25.73
CA PHE A 172 22.00 -26.30 -25.13
C PHE A 172 22.14 -27.70 -24.51
N GLU A 173 21.14 -28.15 -23.75
CA GLU A 173 21.13 -29.48 -23.13
C GLU A 173 21.12 -30.60 -24.17
N SER A 174 20.37 -30.42 -25.25
CA SER A 174 20.37 -31.34 -26.39
C SER A 174 21.75 -31.38 -27.06
N ALA A 175 22.37 -30.23 -27.31
CA ALA A 175 23.70 -30.15 -27.89
C ALA A 175 24.77 -30.80 -27.01
N MET A 176 24.73 -30.53 -25.69
CA MET A 176 25.64 -31.15 -24.73
C MET A 176 25.41 -32.66 -24.65
N SER A 177 24.16 -33.12 -24.64
CA SER A 177 23.84 -34.55 -24.62
C SER A 177 24.27 -35.25 -25.92
N ALA A 178 24.10 -34.60 -27.07
CA ALA A 178 24.57 -35.15 -28.35
C ALA A 178 26.11 -35.25 -28.40
N ARG A 179 26.82 -34.26 -27.85
CA ARG A 179 28.29 -34.24 -27.83
C ARG A 179 28.91 -35.17 -26.80
N PHE A 180 28.33 -35.22 -25.60
CA PHE A 180 28.97 -35.84 -24.43
C PHE A 180 28.18 -37.03 -23.86
N GLY A 181 26.91 -37.21 -24.25
CA GLY A 181 26.02 -38.20 -23.64
C GLY A 181 26.55 -39.63 -23.76
N GLY A 182 27.09 -40.00 -24.93
CA GLY A 182 27.71 -41.31 -25.13
C GLY A 182 28.90 -41.56 -24.18
N PHE A 183 29.77 -40.55 -24.02
CA PHE A 183 30.92 -40.64 -23.10
C PHE A 183 30.47 -40.72 -21.64
N VAL A 184 29.53 -39.88 -21.22
CA VAL A 184 28.98 -39.90 -19.85
C VAL A 184 28.34 -41.25 -19.52
N GLU A 185 27.62 -41.83 -20.48
CA GLU A 185 27.03 -43.16 -20.31
C GLU A 185 28.10 -44.26 -20.20
N LYS A 186 29.17 -44.17 -21.00
CA LYS A 186 30.32 -45.09 -20.91
C LYS A 186 31.02 -44.99 -19.56
N VAL A 187 31.27 -43.77 -19.07
CA VAL A 187 31.83 -43.53 -17.73
C VAL A 187 30.93 -44.10 -16.65
N ARG A 188 29.61 -43.91 -16.76
CA ARG A 188 28.65 -44.46 -15.79
C ARG A 188 28.70 -45.98 -15.74
N ARG A 189 28.75 -46.64 -16.91
CA ARG A 189 28.88 -48.11 -16.99
C ARG A 189 30.20 -48.59 -16.40
N TYR A 190 31.33 -47.99 -16.79
CA TYR A 190 32.64 -48.30 -16.22
C TYR A 190 32.64 -48.22 -14.68
N LEU A 191 32.10 -47.13 -14.11
CA LEU A 191 32.06 -46.97 -12.65
C LEU A 191 31.16 -48.03 -11.99
N SER A 192 30.05 -48.38 -12.63
CA SER A 192 29.15 -49.43 -12.16
C SER A 192 29.85 -50.79 -12.17
N ASP A 193 30.53 -51.14 -13.27
CA ASP A 193 31.26 -52.41 -13.39
C ASP A 193 32.40 -52.47 -12.38
N ARG A 194 33.17 -51.38 -12.23
CA ARG A 194 34.25 -51.27 -11.25
C ARG A 194 33.78 -51.54 -9.84
N ASP A 195 32.63 -51.01 -9.44
CA ASP A 195 32.11 -51.17 -8.09
C ASP A 195 31.66 -52.62 -7.80
N VAL A 196 31.35 -53.41 -8.85
CA VAL A 196 31.03 -54.85 -8.75
C VAL A 196 32.28 -55.73 -8.85
N VAL A 197 33.21 -55.41 -9.74
CA VAL A 197 34.43 -56.21 -10.03
C VAL A 197 35.47 -56.06 -8.93
N ARG A 198 35.67 -54.84 -8.41
CA ARG A 198 36.74 -54.54 -7.45
C ARG A 198 36.68 -55.41 -6.19
N PRO A 199 35.52 -55.63 -5.54
CA PRO A 199 35.43 -56.56 -4.42
C PRO A 199 35.80 -57.99 -4.79
N GLN A 200 35.40 -58.46 -5.98
CA GLN A 200 35.65 -59.83 -6.44
C GLN A 200 37.15 -60.08 -6.68
N VAL A 201 37.85 -59.10 -7.26
CA VAL A 201 39.31 -59.14 -7.46
C VAL A 201 40.04 -59.16 -6.11
N LEU A 202 39.56 -58.41 -5.12
CA LEU A 202 40.15 -58.44 -3.78
C LEU A 202 40.01 -59.81 -3.11
N ILE A 203 38.85 -60.45 -3.24
CA ILE A 203 38.60 -61.80 -2.69
C ILE A 203 39.50 -62.83 -3.39
N GLU A 204 39.58 -62.78 -4.72
CA GLU A 204 40.47 -63.67 -5.50
C GLU A 204 41.92 -63.52 -5.06
N SER A 205 42.40 -62.27 -4.96
CA SER A 205 43.78 -61.97 -4.57
C SER A 205 44.10 -62.47 -3.16
N GLN A 206 43.15 -62.32 -2.22
CA GLN A 206 43.28 -62.85 -0.87
C GLN A 206 43.32 -64.39 -0.84
N LEU A 207 42.43 -65.06 -1.57
CA LEU A 207 42.41 -66.52 -1.67
C LEU A 207 43.68 -67.06 -2.32
N SER A 208 44.16 -66.40 -3.37
CA SER A 208 45.42 -66.72 -4.05
C SER A 208 46.61 -66.60 -3.09
N GLY A 209 46.66 -65.53 -2.29
CA GLY A 209 47.65 -65.35 -1.24
C GLY A 209 47.60 -66.44 -0.17
N VAL A 210 46.40 -66.79 0.31
CA VAL A 210 46.21 -67.87 1.30
C VAL A 210 46.67 -69.21 0.75
N VAL A 211 46.24 -69.59 -0.46
CA VAL A 211 46.66 -70.85 -1.10
C VAL A 211 48.19 -70.90 -1.26
N SER A 212 48.81 -69.78 -1.67
CA SER A 212 50.26 -69.68 -1.81
C SER A 212 50.98 -69.90 -0.47
N CYS A 213 50.51 -69.26 0.61
CA CYS A 213 51.07 -69.45 1.95
C CYS A 213 50.90 -70.89 2.46
N LEU A 214 49.73 -71.51 2.25
CA LEU A 214 49.49 -72.89 2.66
C LEU A 214 50.41 -73.87 1.93
N LYS A 215 50.66 -73.65 0.64
CA LYS A 215 51.63 -74.44 -0.15
C LYS A 215 53.05 -74.29 0.39
N LEU A 216 53.49 -73.06 0.66
CA LEU A 216 54.81 -72.79 1.24
C LEU A 216 55.00 -73.47 2.60
N PHE A 217 54.02 -73.43 3.48
CA PHE A 217 54.11 -74.11 4.78
C PHE A 217 54.21 -75.63 4.65
N ILE A 218 53.51 -76.24 3.69
CA ILE A 218 53.65 -77.66 3.38
C ILE A 218 55.06 -77.96 2.87
N ASP A 219 55.59 -77.12 1.98
CA ASP A 219 56.96 -77.25 1.45
C ASP A 219 58.02 -77.12 2.55
N GLU A 220 57.78 -76.29 3.57
CA GLU A 220 58.61 -76.14 4.77
C GLU A 220 58.44 -77.27 5.82
N GLY A 221 57.57 -78.24 5.56
CA GLY A 221 57.33 -79.40 6.42
C GLY A 221 56.37 -79.15 7.58
N ILE A 222 55.61 -78.05 7.57
CA ILE A 222 54.55 -77.78 8.54
C ILE A 222 53.31 -78.61 8.15
N PRO A 223 52.78 -79.46 9.06
CA PRO A 223 51.65 -80.32 8.74
C PRO A 223 50.36 -79.50 8.63
N ILE A 224 49.86 -79.34 7.40
CA ILE A 224 48.57 -78.72 7.10
C ILE A 224 47.61 -79.81 6.58
N PRO A 225 46.35 -79.88 7.07
CA PRO A 225 45.36 -80.81 6.55
C PRO A 225 45.13 -80.62 5.04
N ALA A 226 45.22 -81.69 4.26
CA ALA A 226 45.04 -81.65 2.81
C ALA A 226 43.64 -81.13 2.43
N GLU A 227 42.63 -81.40 3.25
CA GLU A 227 41.27 -80.90 3.07
C GLU A 227 41.20 -79.38 3.11
N LYS A 228 42.04 -78.73 3.94
CA LYS A 228 42.08 -77.27 4.07
C LYS A 228 42.72 -76.61 2.86
N LEU A 229 43.77 -77.21 2.30
CA LEU A 229 44.34 -76.74 1.04
C LEU A 229 43.33 -76.92 -0.10
N ALA A 230 42.73 -78.11 -0.24
CA ALA A 230 41.77 -78.42 -1.30
C ALA A 230 40.46 -77.61 -1.20
N GLU A 231 40.05 -77.18 -0.01
CA GLU A 231 38.93 -76.25 0.19
C GLU A 231 39.24 -74.86 -0.39
N ASN A 232 40.42 -74.29 -0.05
CA ASN A 232 40.82 -72.97 -0.54
C ASN A 232 41.13 -72.98 -2.04
N GLU A 233 41.72 -74.05 -2.58
CA GLU A 233 41.95 -74.18 -4.02
C GLU A 233 40.65 -74.24 -4.83
N ARG A 234 39.63 -74.94 -4.31
CA ARG A 234 38.30 -74.95 -4.93
C ARG A 234 37.63 -73.57 -4.85
N ALA A 235 37.70 -72.91 -3.71
CA ALA A 235 37.15 -71.56 -3.55
C ALA A 235 37.83 -70.56 -4.50
N LEU A 236 39.16 -70.63 -4.62
CA LEU A 236 39.93 -69.82 -5.57
C LEU A 236 39.49 -70.11 -7.00
N SER A 237 39.40 -71.38 -7.41
CA SER A 237 38.97 -71.74 -8.76
C SER A 237 37.56 -71.25 -9.11
N VAL A 238 36.61 -71.33 -8.16
CA VAL A 238 35.26 -70.78 -8.34
C VAL A 238 35.29 -69.26 -8.49
N GLN A 239 36.08 -68.58 -7.67
CA GLN A 239 36.21 -67.13 -7.69
C GLN A 239 36.89 -66.62 -8.98
N THR A 240 37.95 -67.29 -9.43
CA THR A 240 38.62 -66.99 -10.70
C THR A 240 37.66 -67.21 -11.88
N ALA A 241 36.94 -68.34 -11.90
CA ALA A 241 35.95 -68.60 -12.94
C ALA A 241 34.80 -67.57 -12.96
N ALA A 242 34.40 -67.06 -11.80
CA ALA A 242 33.41 -65.99 -11.70
C ALA A 242 33.94 -64.67 -12.28
N LEU A 243 35.20 -64.31 -12.01
CA LEU A 243 35.85 -63.13 -12.58
C LEU A 243 36.02 -63.25 -14.11
N ASP A 244 36.41 -64.41 -14.61
CA ASP A 244 36.59 -64.66 -16.05
C ASP A 244 35.28 -64.52 -16.85
N GLN A 245 34.13 -64.66 -16.18
CA GLN A 245 32.80 -64.48 -16.78
C GLN A 245 32.30 -63.03 -16.72
N MET A 246 33.01 -62.12 -16.03
CA MET A 246 32.60 -60.72 -15.94
C MET A 246 33.08 -59.93 -17.16
N GLU A 247 32.14 -59.43 -17.95
CA GLU A 247 32.43 -58.47 -19.01
C GLU A 247 32.47 -57.06 -18.39
N VAL A 248 33.63 -56.40 -18.51
CA VAL A 248 33.87 -55.07 -17.94
C VAL A 248 34.04 -54.08 -19.07
N ASN A 249 33.29 -52.99 -19.02
CA ASN A 249 33.51 -51.91 -19.98
C ASN A 249 34.79 -51.16 -19.62
N ASP A 250 35.68 -50.99 -20.58
CA ASP A 250 36.90 -50.19 -20.41
C ASP A 250 36.71 -48.74 -20.88
N LEU A 251 37.40 -47.83 -20.20
CA LEU A 251 37.55 -46.42 -20.59
C LEU A 251 38.92 -46.22 -21.22
N GLU A 252 38.95 -45.86 -22.48
CA GLU A 252 40.16 -45.48 -23.20
C GLU A 252 40.28 -43.96 -23.35
N LEU A 253 41.50 -43.48 -23.57
CA LEU A 253 41.72 -42.06 -23.89
C LEU A 253 41.08 -41.64 -25.23
N SER A 254 40.86 -42.60 -26.13
CA SER A 254 40.15 -42.43 -27.40
C SER A 254 38.65 -42.11 -27.20
N ASP A 255 38.08 -42.43 -26.05
CA ASP A 255 36.68 -42.15 -25.72
C ASP A 255 36.45 -40.70 -25.30
N LEU A 256 37.52 -39.95 -25.00
CA LEU A 256 37.41 -38.56 -24.60
C LEU A 256 36.86 -37.73 -25.77
N PRO A 257 35.72 -37.04 -25.58
CA PRO A 257 35.19 -36.17 -26.60
C PRO A 257 36.17 -35.02 -26.88
N TYR A 258 36.44 -34.77 -28.16
CA TYR A 258 37.37 -33.73 -28.58
C TYR A 258 36.83 -32.34 -28.24
N PHE A 259 37.59 -31.57 -27.47
CA PHE A 259 37.25 -30.20 -27.10
C PHE A 259 37.67 -29.23 -28.21
N PHE A 260 36.91 -29.17 -29.29
CA PHE A 260 36.88 -27.95 -30.10
C PHE A 260 35.76 -27.06 -29.57
N LEU A 261 36.17 -25.93 -28.95
CA LEU A 261 35.33 -24.75 -28.85
C LEU A 261 35.23 -24.23 -30.28
N ASP A 262 34.09 -24.51 -30.91
CA ASP A 262 33.76 -23.86 -32.17
C ASP A 262 33.51 -22.39 -31.81
N ASP A 263 34.42 -21.49 -32.19
CA ASP A 263 34.32 -20.02 -32.04
C ASP A 263 33.19 -19.41 -32.91
N GLY A 264 32.13 -20.18 -33.17
CA GLY A 264 31.02 -19.87 -34.07
C GLY A 264 29.77 -19.35 -33.40
N LEU A 265 29.85 -18.82 -32.17
CA LEU A 265 28.79 -18.01 -31.57
C LEU A 265 28.88 -16.58 -32.11
N THR A 266 28.66 -16.40 -33.42
CA THR A 266 28.24 -15.10 -33.96
C THR A 266 26.79 -14.90 -33.54
N ILE A 267 26.61 -14.06 -32.53
CA ILE A 267 25.32 -13.44 -32.21
C ILE A 267 25.11 -12.38 -33.29
N ASP A 268 24.22 -12.65 -34.24
CA ASP A 268 23.59 -11.61 -35.07
C ASP A 268 22.49 -10.89 -34.27
#